data_AF-A0A1V2RVD2-F1
#
_entry.id   AF-A0A1V2RVD2-F1
#
_cell.length_a   1.000
_cell.length_b   1.000
_cell.length_c   1.000
_cell.angle_alpha   90.00
_cell.angle_beta   90.00
_cell.angle_gamma   90.00
#
_symmetry.space_group_name_H-M   'P 1'
#
loop_
_entity.id
_entity.type
_entity.pdbx_description
1 polymer ?
#
loop_
_entity_poly.entity_id
_entity_poly.type
_entity_poly.pdbx_seq_one_letter_code
_entity_poly.pdbx_strand_id
1 'polypeptide(L)'
;MSSRAGPPWAEAAGYRAGMVINRAGQAEDLTRSGYALLLAAAPARGALVDVDGVLPGLAAVPPDVLAGAQVGSVVQLAHPSNPHTVLAALRTAAAHPGPLLLVVVGQLLLDKGLTPHVALARSTPRSVRYDGVPWPWVVAELRSRPAESTVVLADLVADAAVWERRGSLALADGGLRVFGTLAPPPPRRRTARPRYAHALAEVLRSVARRPPLAELHQAVLEQAEVSRTSRLVLGAQAVPTVPAAPDPHGSVRAAARAGRYAEAAALAAAHEQAALRAGGPRSREAVHWLEVQADIAWLAGQPQRAAAGWIRVAVSRLAAGEAADSAEVVLAVDQAHHCWLRVVEPVAARLLGEELEPLRRAVPGRRPGALEAFRQRLAGLPVGQSGHVSG
;
A
#
# COMPACT_ATOMS: atom_id res chain seq x y z
N MET A 1 -47.87 16.84 -27.90
CA MET A 1 -46.78 15.84 -27.78
C MET A 1 -45.72 16.43 -26.87
N SER A 2 -45.95 16.31 -25.55
CA SER A 2 -45.14 16.98 -24.53
C SER A 2 -44.03 16.06 -24.04
N SER A 3 -42.79 16.54 -24.22
CA SER A 3 -41.59 16.12 -23.52
C SER A 3 -41.81 16.13 -22.00
N ARG A 4 -41.57 15.00 -21.33
CA ARG A 4 -41.45 14.94 -19.87
C ARG A 4 -39.98 15.19 -19.50
N ALA A 5 -39.72 16.39 -19.00
CA ALA A 5 -38.51 16.71 -18.27
C ALA A 5 -38.38 15.77 -17.05
N GLY A 6 -37.21 15.17 -16.87
CA GLY A 6 -36.86 14.39 -15.68
C GLY A 6 -36.66 15.27 -14.45
N PRO A 7 -36.78 14.72 -13.22
CA PRO A 7 -36.74 15.51 -12.01
C PRO A 7 -35.33 16.09 -11.72
N PRO A 8 -35.25 17.32 -11.16
CA PRO A 8 -34.03 18.13 -11.08
C PRO A 8 -32.97 17.68 -10.05
N TRP A 9 -33.10 16.50 -9.42
CA TRP A 9 -32.07 15.95 -8.54
C TRP A 9 -31.13 14.96 -9.25
N ALA A 10 -31.43 14.56 -10.49
CA ALA A 10 -30.62 13.63 -11.28
C ALA A 10 -29.24 14.20 -11.69
N GLU A 11 -29.09 15.53 -11.75
CA GLU A 11 -27.81 16.17 -12.11
C GLU A 11 -26.86 16.37 -10.91
N ALA A 12 -27.37 16.46 -9.68
CA ALA A 12 -26.54 16.58 -8.48
C ALA A 12 -25.87 15.26 -8.06
N ALA A 13 -26.43 14.11 -8.46
CA ALA A 13 -25.82 12.79 -8.28
C ALA A 13 -24.69 12.55 -9.30
N GLY A 14 -24.79 13.11 -10.51
CA GLY A 14 -23.80 12.99 -11.58
C GLY A 14 -22.48 13.73 -11.30
N TYR A 15 -22.52 14.86 -10.59
CA TYR A 15 -21.31 15.67 -10.34
C TYR A 15 -20.41 15.09 -9.23
N ARG A 16 -20.95 14.31 -8.28
CA ARG A 16 -20.17 13.62 -7.22
C ARG A 16 -19.92 12.15 -7.49
N ALA A 17 -20.81 11.43 -8.17
CA ALA A 17 -20.47 10.14 -8.74
C ALA A 17 -19.41 10.33 -9.83
N GLY A 18 -19.50 11.37 -10.67
CA GLY A 18 -18.44 11.78 -11.58
C GLY A 18 -17.14 12.14 -10.88
N MET A 19 -17.13 12.90 -9.78
CA MET A 19 -15.87 13.24 -9.08
C MET A 19 -15.31 12.10 -8.21
N VAL A 20 -16.13 11.19 -7.69
CA VAL A 20 -15.69 10.01 -6.92
C VAL A 20 -15.40 8.81 -7.82
N ILE A 21 -16.05 8.64 -8.97
CA ILE A 21 -15.71 7.65 -10.01
C ILE A 21 -14.57 8.19 -10.89
N ASN A 22 -14.40 9.50 -11.02
CA ASN A 22 -13.20 10.07 -11.62
C ASN A 22 -12.06 10.15 -10.59
N ARG A 23 -12.27 10.31 -9.27
CA ARG A 23 -11.20 10.10 -8.26
C ARG A 23 -10.92 8.65 -7.94
N ALA A 24 -11.90 7.75 -7.95
CA ALA A 24 -11.70 6.32 -7.76
C ALA A 24 -11.32 5.66 -9.07
N GLY A 25 -11.71 6.19 -10.23
CA GLY A 25 -11.23 5.81 -11.55
C GLY A 25 -9.85 6.40 -11.84
N GLN A 26 -9.54 7.63 -11.41
CA GLN A 26 -8.17 8.17 -11.41
C GLN A 26 -7.33 7.57 -10.29
N ALA A 27 -7.86 7.24 -9.10
CA ALA A 27 -7.10 6.52 -8.08
C ALA A 27 -6.99 5.03 -8.39
N GLU A 28 -7.94 4.42 -9.09
CA GLU A 28 -7.81 3.07 -9.67
C GLU A 28 -6.86 3.11 -10.86
N ASP A 29 -6.90 4.12 -11.74
CA ASP A 29 -5.90 4.29 -12.82
C ASP A 29 -4.53 4.63 -12.27
N LEU A 30 -4.43 5.41 -11.18
CA LEU A 30 -3.17 5.75 -10.52
C LEU A 30 -2.68 4.63 -9.58
N THR A 31 -3.55 3.71 -9.14
CA THR A 31 -3.16 2.46 -8.46
C THR A 31 -2.92 1.30 -9.44
N ARG A 32 -3.44 1.38 -10.67
CA ARG A 32 -3.07 0.56 -11.83
C ARG A 32 -1.83 1.09 -12.56
N SER A 33 -1.50 2.36 -12.34
CA SER A 33 -0.25 2.99 -12.75
C SER A 33 0.82 2.73 -11.70
N GLY A 34 2.02 2.39 -12.15
CA GLY A 34 3.18 2.23 -11.30
C GLY A 34 4.19 3.34 -11.56
N TYR A 35 5.05 3.56 -10.57
CA TYR A 35 6.12 4.53 -10.64
C TYR A 35 7.45 3.82 -10.43
N ALA A 36 8.43 4.09 -11.29
CA ALA A 36 9.79 3.62 -11.15
C ALA A 36 10.74 4.81 -11.05
N LEU A 37 11.52 4.87 -9.98
CA LEU A 37 12.60 5.84 -9.82
C LEU A 37 13.94 5.12 -9.95
N LEU A 38 14.73 5.50 -10.95
CA LEU A 38 16.07 4.98 -11.19
C LEU A 38 17.08 6.00 -10.70
N LEU A 39 17.83 5.66 -9.65
CA LEU A 39 18.91 6.47 -9.10
C LEU A 39 20.25 5.82 -9.46
N ALA A 40 20.97 6.42 -10.39
CA ALA A 40 22.35 6.06 -10.73
C ALA A 40 23.29 7.14 -10.16
N ALA A 41 23.99 6.83 -9.08
CA ALA A 41 24.75 7.82 -8.32
C ALA A 41 26.14 7.31 -7.93
N ALA A 42 27.16 8.01 -8.41
CA ALA A 42 28.54 7.80 -7.99
C ALA A 42 29.30 9.14 -8.00
N PRO A 43 30.41 9.26 -7.24
CA PRO A 43 31.31 10.40 -7.35
C PRO A 43 31.87 10.57 -8.77
N ALA A 44 31.90 11.80 -9.28
CA ALA A 44 32.50 12.09 -10.58
C ALA A 44 34.02 11.85 -10.59
N ARG A 45 34.67 11.91 -9.42
CA ARG A 45 36.08 11.57 -9.23
C ARG A 45 36.21 10.47 -8.19
N GLY A 46 36.99 9.44 -8.53
CA GLY A 46 37.21 8.30 -7.63
C GLY A 46 36.01 7.36 -7.50
N ALA A 47 35.14 7.32 -8.52
CA ALA A 47 34.02 6.40 -8.58
C ALA A 47 34.50 4.95 -8.46
N LEU A 48 33.85 4.18 -7.59
CA LEU A 48 34.09 2.75 -7.42
C LEU A 48 33.18 1.89 -8.28
N VAL A 49 32.16 2.49 -8.92
CA VAL A 49 31.16 1.79 -9.74
C VAL A 49 30.89 2.55 -11.03
N ASP A 50 30.74 1.81 -12.13
CA ASP A 50 30.38 2.34 -13.45
C ASP A 50 28.86 2.31 -13.58
N VAL A 51 28.23 3.40 -13.16
CA VAL A 51 26.77 3.52 -13.18
C VAL A 51 26.23 3.89 -14.57
N ASP A 52 27.05 4.45 -15.45
CA ASP A 52 26.62 4.85 -16.80
C ASP A 52 26.38 3.63 -17.69
N GLY A 53 27.20 2.59 -17.54
CA GLY A 53 27.08 1.36 -18.32
C GLY A 53 25.72 0.66 -18.22
N VAL A 54 24.96 0.87 -17.12
CA VAL A 54 23.67 0.17 -16.91
C VAL A 54 22.45 0.98 -17.33
N LEU A 55 22.56 2.31 -17.41
CA LEU A 55 21.42 3.19 -17.70
C LEU A 55 20.73 2.88 -19.04
N PRO A 56 21.43 2.64 -20.16
CA PRO A 56 20.78 2.28 -21.42
C PRO A 56 19.99 0.97 -21.34
N GLY A 57 20.51 0.00 -20.58
CA GLY A 57 19.85 -1.30 -20.39
C GLY A 57 18.53 -1.16 -19.63
N LEU A 58 18.54 -0.38 -18.54
CA LEU A 58 17.34 -0.11 -17.75
C LEU A 58 16.32 0.77 -18.50
N ALA A 59 16.79 1.76 -19.27
CA ALA A 59 15.93 2.61 -20.09
C ALA A 59 15.22 1.83 -21.23
N ALA A 60 15.81 0.71 -21.67
CA ALA A 60 15.21 -0.17 -22.66
C ALA A 60 14.15 -1.13 -22.07
N VAL A 61 13.95 -1.16 -20.75
CA VAL A 61 12.88 -1.93 -20.11
C VAL A 61 11.55 -1.17 -20.29
N PRO A 62 10.46 -1.83 -20.73
CA PRO A 62 9.15 -1.19 -20.80
C PRO A 62 8.73 -0.60 -19.43
N PRO A 63 8.22 0.64 -19.36
CA PRO A 63 7.86 1.30 -18.10
C PRO A 63 6.88 0.50 -17.23
N ASP A 64 5.90 -0.16 -17.83
CA ASP A 64 4.90 -1.00 -17.18
C ASP A 64 5.52 -2.26 -16.58
N VAL A 65 6.47 -2.88 -17.27
CA VAL A 65 7.26 -4.02 -16.77
C VAL A 65 8.19 -3.58 -15.65
N LEU A 66 8.86 -2.44 -15.77
CA LEU A 66 9.75 -1.94 -14.73
C LEU A 66 8.97 -1.60 -13.45
N ALA A 67 7.89 -0.84 -13.57
CA ALA A 67 7.04 -0.46 -12.45
C ALA A 67 6.20 -1.64 -11.89
N GLY A 68 5.98 -2.68 -12.69
CA GLY A 68 5.18 -3.85 -12.35
C GLY A 68 3.69 -3.53 -12.23
N ALA A 69 3.19 -2.74 -13.18
CA ALA A 69 1.85 -2.20 -13.20
C ALA A 69 1.29 -2.22 -14.65
N GLN A 70 0.02 -1.89 -14.86
CA GLN A 70 -0.56 -1.89 -16.23
C GLN A 70 -0.05 -0.70 -17.06
N VAL A 71 0.19 0.43 -16.40
CA VAL A 71 0.81 1.62 -16.96
C VAL A 71 1.99 1.97 -16.07
N GLY A 72 3.12 2.40 -16.64
CA GLY A 72 4.30 2.74 -15.86
C GLY A 72 4.82 4.13 -16.17
N SER A 73 5.23 4.85 -15.14
CA SER A 73 6.04 6.08 -15.25
C SER A 73 7.45 5.79 -14.76
N VAL A 74 8.46 6.20 -15.52
CA VAL A 74 9.88 6.04 -15.14
C VAL A 74 10.51 7.42 -15.04
N VAL A 75 11.18 7.70 -13.92
CA VAL A 75 12.05 8.86 -13.75
C VAL A 75 13.46 8.37 -13.47
N GLN A 76 14.43 8.95 -14.16
CA GLN A 76 15.83 8.60 -14.04
C GLN A 76 16.65 9.80 -13.56
N LEU A 77 17.39 9.59 -12.48
CA LEU A 77 18.38 10.52 -11.96
C LEU A 77 19.78 9.93 -12.22
N ALA A 78 20.46 10.47 -13.23
CA ALA A 78 21.84 10.11 -13.56
C ALA A 78 22.80 11.13 -12.93
N HIS A 79 23.72 10.65 -12.09
CA HIS A 79 24.73 11.44 -11.39
C HIS A 79 24.21 12.71 -10.71
N PRO A 80 23.16 12.64 -9.88
CA PRO A 80 22.71 13.82 -9.16
C PRO A 80 23.84 14.37 -8.30
N SER A 81 23.98 15.69 -8.26
CA SER A 81 25.02 16.40 -7.52
C SER A 81 24.52 17.09 -6.24
N ASN A 82 23.20 17.10 -6.05
CA ASN A 82 22.51 17.75 -4.94
C ASN A 82 21.55 16.74 -4.27
N PRO A 83 21.69 16.49 -2.95
CA PRO A 83 20.81 15.57 -2.23
C PRO A 83 19.34 16.02 -2.23
N HIS A 84 19.07 17.32 -2.29
CA HIS A 84 17.70 17.84 -2.34
C HIS A 84 16.97 17.46 -3.63
N THR A 85 17.68 17.34 -4.76
CA THR A 85 17.09 16.85 -6.01
C THR A 85 16.65 15.40 -5.87
N VAL A 86 17.47 14.58 -5.21
CA VAL A 86 17.13 13.18 -4.95
C VAL A 86 15.95 13.08 -3.97
N LEU A 87 15.95 13.86 -2.89
CA LEU A 87 14.82 13.91 -1.95
C LEU A 87 13.53 14.39 -2.58
N ALA A 88 13.59 15.41 -3.45
CA ALA A 88 12.41 15.88 -4.17
C ALA A 88 11.84 14.78 -5.07
N ALA A 89 12.69 14.07 -5.82
CA ALA A 89 12.25 12.94 -6.64
C ALA A 89 11.71 11.78 -5.79
N LEU A 90 12.35 11.47 -4.65
CA LEU A 90 11.86 10.46 -3.71
C LEU A 90 10.49 10.82 -3.14
N ARG A 91 10.25 12.08 -2.77
CA ARG A 91 8.94 12.56 -2.30
C ARG A 91 7.88 12.46 -3.38
N THR A 92 8.21 12.86 -4.61
CA THR A 92 7.30 12.72 -5.76
C THR A 92 6.96 11.24 -6.00
N ALA A 93 7.96 10.36 -5.98
CA ALA A 93 7.76 8.92 -6.10
C ALA A 93 6.92 8.38 -4.93
N ALA A 94 7.19 8.85 -3.71
CA ALA A 94 6.51 8.40 -2.51
C ALA A 94 5.05 8.85 -2.43
N ALA A 95 4.69 9.95 -3.08
CA ALA A 95 3.31 10.42 -3.20
C ALA A 95 2.49 9.61 -4.23
N HIS A 96 3.12 8.78 -5.08
CA HIS A 96 2.42 8.04 -6.13
C HIS A 96 1.56 6.91 -5.54
N PRO A 97 0.25 6.84 -5.78
CA PRO A 97 -0.62 5.93 -5.02
C PRO A 97 -0.48 4.44 -5.40
N GLY A 98 -0.02 4.13 -6.62
CA GLY A 98 0.22 2.75 -7.10
C GLY A 98 1.60 2.18 -6.75
N PRO A 99 1.96 1.01 -7.32
CA PRO A 99 3.24 0.35 -7.07
C PRO A 99 4.44 1.26 -7.33
N LEU A 100 5.40 1.27 -6.41
CA LEU A 100 6.65 2.01 -6.49
C LEU A 100 7.83 1.05 -6.52
N LEU A 101 8.65 1.17 -7.55
CA LEU A 101 9.98 0.58 -7.62
C LEU A 101 11.05 1.68 -7.53
N LEU A 102 11.93 1.60 -6.54
CA LEU A 102 13.16 2.38 -6.50
C LEU A 102 14.33 1.47 -6.87
N VAL A 103 15.07 1.79 -7.93
CA VAL A 103 16.33 1.12 -8.26
C VAL A 103 17.47 2.06 -7.90
N VAL A 104 18.34 1.65 -6.98
CA VAL A 104 19.53 2.39 -6.56
C VAL A 104 20.77 1.67 -7.07
N VAL A 105 21.47 2.27 -8.01
CA VAL A 105 22.78 1.82 -8.48
C VAL A 105 23.80 2.86 -8.06
N GLY A 106 24.76 2.48 -7.22
CA GLY A 106 25.69 3.50 -6.74
C GLY A 106 26.70 3.08 -5.71
N GLN A 107 27.43 4.08 -5.23
CA GLN A 107 28.47 3.90 -4.24
C GLN A 107 27.97 4.30 -2.85
N LEU A 108 28.23 3.45 -1.84
CA LEU A 108 28.04 3.80 -0.45
C LEU A 108 29.33 4.34 0.17
N LEU A 109 29.19 5.36 1.00
CA LEU A 109 30.23 5.90 1.88
C LEU A 109 29.67 6.04 3.31
N LEU A 110 30.53 6.01 4.31
CA LEU A 110 30.18 6.37 5.68
C LEU A 110 30.54 7.81 5.98
N ASP A 111 29.71 8.50 6.77
CA ASP A 111 30.12 9.74 7.42
C ASP A 111 30.86 9.48 8.74
N LYS A 112 31.23 10.56 9.45
CA LYS A 112 31.89 10.46 10.77
C LYS A 112 31.01 9.82 11.84
N GLY A 113 29.68 9.90 11.70
CA GLY A 113 28.70 9.25 12.57
C GLY A 113 28.41 7.80 12.17
N LEU A 114 29.19 7.22 11.24
CA LEU A 114 29.00 5.88 10.71
C LEU A 114 27.65 5.65 10.01
N THR A 115 27.01 6.74 9.56
CA THR A 115 25.76 6.66 8.80
C THR A 115 26.08 6.38 7.33
N PRO A 116 25.51 5.34 6.72
CA PRO A 116 25.70 5.08 5.30
C PRO A 116 24.97 6.13 4.45
N HIS A 117 25.67 6.61 3.42
CA HIS A 117 25.16 7.57 2.45
C HIS A 117 25.36 7.02 1.04
N VAL A 118 24.37 7.21 0.18
CA VAL A 118 24.54 7.09 -1.27
C VAL A 118 25.33 8.30 -1.74
N ALA A 119 26.52 8.05 -2.27
CA ALA A 119 27.44 9.08 -2.73
C ALA A 119 26.95 9.70 -4.05
N LEU A 120 26.94 11.03 -4.09
CA LEU A 120 26.53 11.82 -5.24
C LEU A 120 27.74 12.29 -6.05
N ALA A 121 27.50 12.96 -7.19
CA ALA A 121 28.55 13.35 -8.13
C ALA A 121 29.69 14.17 -7.50
N ARG A 122 29.40 14.93 -6.44
CA ARG A 122 30.39 15.76 -5.70
C ARG A 122 30.91 15.10 -4.41
N SER A 123 30.35 13.96 -4.02
CA SER A 123 30.65 13.35 -2.74
C SER A 123 32.07 12.82 -2.66
N THR A 124 32.67 13.03 -1.50
CA THR A 124 33.93 12.42 -1.09
C THR A 124 33.75 11.79 0.29
N PRO A 125 34.63 10.88 0.74
CA PRO A 125 34.56 10.36 2.11
C PRO A 125 34.56 11.45 3.19
N ARG A 126 35.11 12.64 2.91
CA ARG A 126 35.14 13.78 3.85
C ARG A 126 33.89 14.66 3.80
N SER A 127 33.22 14.74 2.66
CA SER A 127 32.09 15.66 2.42
C SER A 127 30.73 14.97 2.42
N VAL A 128 30.67 13.64 2.40
CA VAL A 128 29.43 12.87 2.17
C VAL A 128 28.30 13.19 3.14
N ARG A 129 28.61 13.61 4.36
CA ARG A 129 27.62 14.09 5.35
C ARG A 129 26.76 15.26 4.84
N TYR A 130 27.31 16.08 3.95
CA TYR A 130 26.69 17.33 3.48
C TYR A 130 26.14 17.22 2.06
N ASP A 131 26.75 16.38 1.22
CA ASP A 131 26.43 16.28 -0.21
C ASP A 131 25.90 14.91 -0.65
N GLY A 132 26.02 13.88 0.19
CA GLY A 132 25.45 12.56 -0.05
C GLY A 132 24.00 12.46 0.41
N VAL A 133 23.33 11.36 0.05
CA VAL A 133 21.98 11.05 0.54
C VAL A 133 22.10 10.02 1.67
N PRO A 134 21.83 10.38 2.94
CA PRO A 134 21.81 9.42 4.03
C PRO A 134 20.78 8.33 3.75
N TRP A 135 21.16 7.07 3.91
CA TRP A 135 20.23 5.94 3.75
C TRP A 135 19.00 6.06 4.67
N PRO A 136 19.10 6.51 5.94
CA PRO A 136 17.93 6.74 6.77
C PRO A 136 16.92 7.72 6.20
N TRP A 137 17.33 8.67 5.34
CA TRP A 137 16.39 9.56 4.66
C TRP A 137 15.60 8.83 3.58
N VAL A 138 16.24 7.93 2.83
CA VAL A 138 15.54 7.08 1.84
C VAL A 138 14.48 6.23 2.55
N VAL A 139 14.83 5.62 3.69
CA VAL A 139 13.88 4.86 4.52
C VAL A 139 12.76 5.76 5.02
N ALA A 140 13.08 6.94 5.54
CA ALA A 140 12.10 7.87 6.10
C ALA A 140 11.12 8.42 5.04
N GLU A 141 11.55 8.66 3.80
CA GLU A 141 10.67 9.11 2.72
C GLU A 141 9.71 8.00 2.26
N LEU A 142 10.10 6.73 2.39
CA LEU A 142 9.30 5.59 1.94
C LEU A 142 8.46 4.93 3.03
N ARG A 143 8.72 5.20 4.32
CA ARG A 143 8.06 4.53 5.47
C ARG A 143 6.54 4.67 5.51
N SER A 144 5.98 5.71 4.90
CA SER A 144 4.53 5.99 4.92
C SER A 144 3.77 5.16 3.89
N ARG A 145 4.49 4.49 2.99
CA ARG A 145 3.89 3.67 1.94
C ARG A 145 3.65 2.23 2.41
N PRO A 146 2.65 1.55 1.83
CA PRO A 146 2.48 0.11 2.04
C PRO A 146 3.72 -0.67 1.57
N ALA A 147 4.15 -1.63 2.38
CA ALA A 147 5.35 -2.44 2.12
C ALA A 147 5.16 -3.42 0.93
N GLU A 148 3.93 -3.79 0.61
CA GLU A 148 3.61 -4.68 -0.51
C GLU A 148 3.74 -3.97 -1.86
N SER A 149 3.53 -2.64 -1.87
CA SER A 149 3.55 -1.81 -3.07
C SER A 149 4.80 -0.95 -3.19
N THR A 150 5.80 -1.15 -2.32
CA THR A 150 7.04 -0.36 -2.31
C THR A 150 8.24 -1.28 -2.26
N VAL A 151 9.07 -1.20 -3.30
CA VAL A 151 10.23 -2.08 -3.48
C VAL A 151 11.47 -1.25 -3.71
N VAL A 152 12.57 -1.60 -3.04
CA VAL A 152 13.89 -1.06 -3.34
C VAL A 152 14.80 -2.16 -3.85
N LEU A 153 15.30 -2.00 -5.07
CA LEU A 153 16.36 -2.82 -5.65
C LEU A 153 17.67 -2.05 -5.60
N ALA A 154 18.69 -2.60 -4.98
CA ALA A 154 19.95 -1.92 -4.72
C ALA A 154 21.14 -2.70 -5.28
N ASP A 155 21.91 -2.08 -6.18
CA ASP A 155 23.21 -2.58 -6.64
C ASP A 155 24.29 -1.60 -6.20
N LEU A 156 24.82 -1.87 -5.01
CA LEU A 156 25.66 -0.93 -4.27
C LEU A 156 27.11 -1.41 -4.24
N VAL A 157 28.05 -0.47 -4.28
CA VAL A 157 29.47 -0.72 -4.09
C VAL A 157 29.95 0.02 -2.87
N ALA A 158 30.53 -0.73 -1.93
CA ALA A 158 31.10 -0.21 -0.69
C ALA A 158 32.52 0.33 -0.94
N ASP A 159 32.88 1.41 -0.24
CA ASP A 159 34.31 1.66 0.04
C ASP A 159 34.82 0.70 1.14
N ALA A 160 36.10 0.81 1.49
CA ALA A 160 36.70 -0.06 2.50
C ALA A 160 35.99 0.04 3.86
N ALA A 161 35.64 1.25 4.31
CA ALA A 161 35.02 1.48 5.61
C ALA A 161 33.58 0.93 5.68
N VAL A 162 32.80 1.10 4.61
CA VAL A 162 31.47 0.48 4.48
C VAL A 162 31.60 -1.04 4.45
N TRP A 163 32.57 -1.58 3.71
CA TRP A 163 32.71 -3.03 3.53
C TRP A 163 33.10 -3.76 4.82
N GLU A 164 33.98 -3.18 5.62
CA GLU A 164 34.34 -3.70 6.96
C GLU A 164 33.11 -3.83 7.86
N ARG A 165 32.15 -2.91 7.73
CA ARG A 165 30.93 -2.85 8.55
C ARG A 165 29.70 -3.48 7.91
N ARG A 166 29.84 -4.15 6.76
CA ARG A 166 28.72 -4.65 5.94
C ARG A 166 27.66 -5.46 6.69
N GLY A 167 28.04 -6.20 7.73
CA GLY A 167 27.10 -6.99 8.55
C GLY A 167 26.28 -6.18 9.56
N SER A 168 26.67 -4.95 9.83
CA SER A 168 25.99 -4.03 10.76
C SER A 168 25.30 -2.86 10.05
N LEU A 169 25.31 -2.84 8.71
CA LEU A 169 24.62 -1.81 7.94
C LEU A 169 23.12 -2.08 7.99
N ALA A 170 22.39 -1.20 8.69
CA ALA A 170 20.94 -1.15 8.79
C ALA A 170 20.25 -0.75 7.46
N LEU A 171 20.64 -1.35 6.33
CA LEU A 171 20.11 -0.97 5.01
C LEU A 171 18.67 -1.44 4.80
N ALA A 172 18.24 -2.51 5.48
CA ALA A 172 16.89 -3.06 5.37
C ALA A 172 16.01 -2.77 6.60
N ASP A 173 16.48 -1.93 7.53
CA ASP A 173 15.75 -1.62 8.76
C ASP A 173 14.59 -0.65 8.49
N GLY A 174 13.56 -0.67 9.36
CA GLY A 174 12.45 0.29 9.27
C GLY A 174 11.28 -0.12 8.37
N GLY A 175 11.15 -1.41 8.03
CA GLY A 175 10.00 -1.96 7.29
C GLY A 175 10.11 -1.84 5.76
N LEU A 176 11.24 -1.33 5.26
CA LEU A 176 11.50 -1.20 3.82
C LEU A 176 12.03 -2.51 3.23
N ARG A 177 11.41 -2.98 2.15
CA ARG A 177 11.86 -4.18 1.44
C ARG A 177 13.00 -3.84 0.49
N VAL A 178 14.22 -4.09 0.93
CA VAL A 178 15.46 -3.86 0.16
C VAL A 178 16.03 -5.18 -0.34
N PHE A 179 16.15 -5.33 -1.66
CA PHE A 179 16.75 -6.47 -2.33
C PHE A 179 17.95 -6.04 -3.17
N GLY A 180 18.88 -6.94 -3.43
CA GLY A 180 19.97 -6.72 -4.38
C GLY A 180 21.32 -7.15 -3.84
N THR A 181 22.37 -6.37 -4.10
CA THR A 181 23.73 -6.71 -3.66
C THR A 181 24.51 -5.50 -3.17
N LEU A 182 25.37 -5.75 -2.18
CA LEU A 182 26.46 -4.86 -1.78
C LEU A 182 27.79 -5.52 -2.18
N ALA A 183 28.56 -4.86 -3.04
CA ALA A 183 29.86 -5.33 -3.48
C ALA A 183 31.01 -4.74 -2.66
N PRO A 184 32.13 -5.49 -2.50
CA PRO A 184 33.36 -4.95 -1.92
C PRO A 184 33.94 -3.82 -2.79
N PRO A 185 34.84 -3.00 -2.23
CA PRO A 185 35.59 -2.04 -3.03
C PRO A 185 36.36 -2.79 -4.14
N PRO A 186 36.33 -2.28 -5.38
CA PRO A 186 37.10 -2.88 -6.46
C PRO A 186 38.61 -2.78 -6.19
N PRO A 187 39.43 -3.60 -6.89
CA PRO A 187 40.88 -3.42 -6.90
C PRO A 187 41.27 -1.99 -7.30
N ARG A 188 42.43 -1.53 -6.81
CA ARG A 188 42.93 -0.19 -7.12
C ARG A 188 42.91 0.10 -8.62
N ARG A 189 42.49 1.32 -8.98
CA ARG A 189 42.39 1.83 -10.35
C ARG A 189 41.42 1.04 -11.25
N ARG A 190 40.48 0.29 -10.67
CA ARG A 190 39.37 -0.33 -11.39
C ARG A 190 38.05 0.15 -10.85
N THR A 191 37.06 0.11 -11.72
CA THR A 191 35.67 0.43 -11.41
C THR A 191 34.87 -0.88 -11.44
N ALA A 192 34.02 -1.10 -10.45
CA ALA A 192 33.15 -2.25 -10.40
C ALA A 192 32.00 -2.09 -11.41
N ARG A 193 31.64 -3.17 -12.08
CA ARG A 193 30.42 -3.24 -12.90
C ARG A 193 29.21 -3.52 -11.99
N PRO A 194 28.09 -2.80 -12.12
CA PRO A 194 26.84 -3.07 -11.41
C PRO A 194 26.15 -4.29 -12.03
N ARG A 195 26.62 -5.48 -11.62
CA ARG A 195 26.19 -6.76 -12.20
C ARG A 195 24.72 -7.05 -11.94
N TYR A 196 24.22 -6.74 -10.74
CA TYR A 196 22.84 -7.01 -10.38
C TYR A 196 21.89 -6.15 -11.24
N ALA A 197 22.21 -4.87 -11.44
CA ALA A 197 21.40 -3.98 -12.25
C ALA A 197 21.45 -4.32 -13.75
N HIS A 198 22.58 -4.79 -14.28
CA HIS A 198 22.65 -5.31 -15.64
C HIS A 198 21.79 -6.57 -15.83
N ALA A 199 21.91 -7.53 -14.92
CA ALA A 199 21.09 -8.74 -14.94
C ALA A 199 19.60 -8.43 -14.78
N LEU A 200 19.24 -7.47 -13.92
CA LEU A 200 17.87 -6.97 -13.79
C LEU A 200 17.31 -6.47 -15.12
N ALA A 201 18.06 -5.62 -15.83
CA ALA A 201 17.67 -5.12 -17.14
C ALA A 201 17.54 -6.25 -18.18
N GLU A 202 18.40 -7.26 -18.15
CA GLU A 202 18.31 -8.43 -19.05
C GLU A 202 17.07 -9.27 -18.76
N VAL A 203 16.85 -9.65 -17.51
CA VAL A 203 15.69 -10.45 -17.09
C VAL A 203 14.39 -9.72 -17.42
N LEU A 204 14.27 -8.43 -17.07
CA LEU A 204 13.04 -7.67 -17.30
C LEU A 204 12.74 -7.44 -18.79
N ARG A 205 13.77 -7.33 -19.66
CA ARG A 205 13.56 -7.23 -21.11
C ARG A 205 13.10 -8.53 -21.75
N SER A 206 13.32 -9.67 -21.10
CA SER A 206 12.94 -10.99 -21.61
C SER A 206 11.50 -11.39 -21.27
N VAL A 207 10.81 -10.63 -20.42
CA VAL A 207 9.48 -10.98 -19.91
C VAL A 207 8.43 -9.95 -20.32
N ALA A 208 7.21 -10.42 -20.58
CA ALA A 208 6.09 -9.55 -20.94
C ALA A 208 5.47 -8.83 -19.73
N ARG A 209 5.68 -9.34 -18.51
CA ARG A 209 5.21 -8.75 -17.24
C ARG A 209 6.22 -9.04 -16.15
N ARG A 210 6.32 -8.13 -15.18
CA ARG A 210 7.23 -8.31 -14.03
C ARG A 210 6.81 -9.53 -13.20
N PRO A 211 7.72 -10.51 -12.98
CA PRO A 211 7.46 -11.60 -12.05
C PRO A 211 7.27 -11.09 -10.61
N PRO A 212 6.74 -11.93 -9.71
CA PRO A 212 6.79 -11.69 -8.27
C PRO A 212 8.22 -11.35 -7.83
N LEU A 213 8.35 -10.42 -6.87
CA LEU A 213 9.65 -9.84 -6.53
C LEU A 213 10.69 -10.86 -6.05
N ALA A 214 10.27 -11.89 -5.31
CA ALA A 214 11.17 -12.95 -4.85
C ALA A 214 11.74 -13.75 -6.03
N GLU A 215 10.89 -14.13 -6.99
CA GLU A 215 11.30 -14.83 -8.21
C GLU A 215 12.20 -13.96 -9.08
N LEU A 216 11.83 -12.69 -9.26
CA LEU A 216 12.67 -11.72 -9.98
C LEU A 216 14.04 -11.59 -9.31
N HIS A 217 14.10 -11.45 -7.99
CA HIS A 217 15.35 -11.33 -7.26
C HIS A 217 16.23 -12.57 -7.43
N GLN A 218 15.67 -13.77 -7.29
CA GLN A 218 16.41 -15.02 -7.51
C GLN A 218 16.93 -15.14 -8.95
N ALA A 219 16.09 -14.92 -9.95
CA ALA A 219 16.49 -14.95 -11.35
C ALA A 219 17.61 -13.95 -11.67
N VAL A 220 17.56 -12.75 -11.06
CA VAL A 220 18.61 -11.73 -11.23
C VAL A 220 19.90 -12.12 -10.53
N LEU A 221 19.84 -12.74 -9.34
CA LEU A 221 21.04 -13.26 -8.65
C LEU A 221 21.73 -14.36 -9.45
N GLU A 222 20.93 -15.27 -10.04
CA GLU A 222 21.41 -16.34 -10.93
C GLU A 222 22.06 -15.76 -12.18
N GLN A 223 21.36 -14.87 -12.88
CA GLN A 223 21.85 -14.21 -14.10
C GLN A 223 23.12 -13.37 -13.84
N ALA A 224 23.22 -12.71 -12.68
CA ALA A 224 24.41 -11.95 -12.30
C ALA A 224 25.57 -12.84 -11.77
N GLU A 225 25.34 -14.15 -11.64
CA GLU A 225 26.25 -15.14 -11.05
C GLU A 225 26.77 -14.71 -9.66
N VAL A 226 25.89 -14.14 -8.82
CA VAL A 226 26.32 -13.50 -7.56
C VAL A 226 27.03 -14.47 -6.62
N SER A 227 26.61 -15.74 -6.59
CA SER A 227 27.22 -16.82 -5.81
C SER A 227 28.69 -17.07 -6.13
N ARG A 228 29.18 -16.63 -7.29
CA ARG A 228 30.60 -16.73 -7.70
C ARG A 228 31.40 -15.47 -7.37
N THR A 229 30.81 -14.54 -6.60
CA THR A 229 31.43 -13.25 -6.28
C THR A 229 31.41 -12.99 -4.78
N SER A 230 32.30 -12.13 -4.30
CA SER A 230 32.39 -11.75 -2.89
C SER A 230 31.34 -10.71 -2.47
N ARG A 231 30.18 -10.66 -3.13
CA ARG A 231 29.11 -9.69 -2.83
C ARG A 231 28.24 -10.18 -1.67
N LEU A 232 27.78 -9.26 -0.84
CA LEU A 232 26.72 -9.51 0.14
C LEU A 232 25.37 -9.38 -0.56
N VAL A 233 24.50 -10.38 -0.40
CA VAL A 233 23.13 -10.33 -0.91
C VAL A 233 22.23 -9.59 0.07
N LEU A 234 21.48 -8.61 -0.42
CA LEU A 234 20.47 -7.86 0.32
C LEU A 234 19.09 -8.48 0.03
N GLY A 235 18.23 -8.59 1.05
CA GLY A 235 16.92 -9.24 0.90
C GLY A 235 16.97 -10.77 0.98
N ALA A 236 18.16 -11.35 1.14
CA ALA A 236 18.38 -12.75 1.51
C ALA A 236 18.42 -12.90 3.04
N GLN A 237 17.33 -12.57 3.72
CA GLN A 237 16.93 -13.48 4.78
C GLN A 237 16.10 -14.56 4.11
N ALA A 238 16.73 -15.70 3.87
CA ALA A 238 16.01 -16.95 3.98
C ALA A 238 15.43 -16.96 5.40
N VAL A 239 14.21 -16.45 5.54
CA VAL A 239 13.37 -16.87 6.64
C VAL A 239 13.32 -18.39 6.44
N PRO A 240 13.70 -19.24 7.41
CA PRO A 240 13.13 -20.58 7.41
C PRO A 240 11.62 -20.38 7.23
N THR A 241 10.97 -21.20 6.43
CA THR A 241 9.51 -21.20 6.22
C THR A 241 8.78 -21.35 7.57
N VAL A 242 8.79 -20.30 8.38
CA VAL A 242 7.67 -19.87 9.16
C VAL A 242 6.85 -19.14 8.11
N PRO A 243 5.64 -19.61 7.77
CA PRO A 243 4.79 -18.88 6.86
C PRO A 243 4.75 -17.43 7.35
N ALA A 244 5.18 -16.49 6.49
CA ALA A 244 4.85 -15.09 6.70
C ALA A 244 3.38 -15.08 7.09
N ALA A 245 3.06 -14.57 8.28
CA ALA A 245 1.68 -14.43 8.68
C ALA A 245 1.00 -13.74 7.50
N PRO A 246 0.08 -14.42 6.81
CA PRO A 246 -0.45 -13.94 5.55
C PRO A 246 -0.98 -12.53 5.81
N ASP A 247 -0.68 -11.57 4.93
CA ASP A 247 -1.27 -10.22 4.99
C ASP A 247 -2.76 -10.43 5.29
N PRO A 248 -3.21 -10.06 6.51
CA PRO A 248 -4.55 -10.38 6.94
C PRO A 248 -5.59 -9.85 5.94
N HIS A 249 -5.31 -8.68 5.35
CA HIS A 249 -6.18 -8.04 4.37
C HIS A 249 -5.96 -8.55 2.95
N GLY A 250 -4.76 -9.05 2.63
CA GLY A 250 -4.38 -9.49 1.29
C GLY A 250 -5.19 -10.70 0.84
N SER A 251 -5.33 -11.70 1.71
CA SER A 251 -6.11 -12.90 1.45
C SER A 251 -7.60 -12.58 1.27
N VAL A 252 -8.16 -11.75 2.16
CA VAL A 252 -9.54 -11.27 2.10
C VAL A 252 -9.82 -10.49 0.81
N ARG A 253 -8.91 -9.56 0.45
CA ARG A 253 -9.04 -8.73 -0.77
C ARG A 253 -8.92 -9.56 -2.04
N ALA A 254 -8.03 -10.55 -2.06
CA ALA A 254 -7.89 -11.47 -3.19
C ALA A 254 -9.17 -12.30 -3.40
N ALA A 255 -9.76 -12.82 -2.31
CA ALA A 255 -11.03 -13.54 -2.38
C ALA A 255 -12.18 -12.62 -2.85
N ALA A 256 -12.29 -11.40 -2.31
CA ALA A 256 -13.33 -10.44 -2.70
C ALA A 256 -13.21 -10.02 -4.18
N ARG A 257 -11.99 -9.72 -4.68
CA ARG A 257 -11.74 -9.37 -6.09
C ARG A 257 -12.06 -10.52 -7.05
N ALA A 258 -11.87 -11.76 -6.60
CA ALA A 258 -12.26 -12.94 -7.35
C ALA A 258 -13.77 -13.25 -7.28
N GLY A 259 -14.58 -12.40 -6.64
CA GLY A 259 -16.02 -12.63 -6.42
C GLY A 259 -16.33 -13.73 -5.39
N ARG A 260 -15.31 -14.27 -4.71
CA ARG A 260 -15.45 -15.33 -3.69
C ARG A 260 -15.80 -14.73 -2.33
N TYR A 261 -16.93 -14.04 -2.26
CA TYR A 261 -17.30 -13.26 -1.07
C TYR A 261 -17.51 -14.12 0.19
N ALA A 262 -17.96 -15.37 0.06
CA ALA A 262 -18.10 -16.29 1.19
C ALA A 262 -16.76 -16.62 1.83
N GLU A 263 -15.73 -16.84 1.00
CA GLU A 263 -14.36 -17.08 1.46
C GLU A 263 -13.75 -15.82 2.06
N ALA A 264 -13.95 -14.66 1.44
CA ALA A 264 -13.50 -13.38 1.98
C ALA A 264 -14.10 -13.12 3.37
N ALA A 265 -15.39 -13.41 3.55
CA ALA A 265 -16.06 -13.29 4.84
C ALA A 265 -15.51 -14.26 5.89
N ALA A 266 -15.24 -15.51 5.52
CA ALA A 266 -14.66 -16.51 6.43
C ALA A 266 -13.25 -16.11 6.89
N LEU A 267 -12.42 -15.59 5.98
CA LEU A 267 -11.09 -15.08 6.29
C LEU A 267 -11.17 -13.86 7.23
N ALA A 268 -12.05 -12.90 6.94
CA ALA A 268 -12.24 -11.72 7.80
C ALA A 268 -12.76 -12.10 9.20
N ALA A 269 -13.65 -13.10 9.29
CA ALA A 269 -14.15 -13.61 10.58
C ALA A 269 -13.05 -14.33 11.38
N ALA A 270 -12.15 -15.06 10.72
CA ALA A 270 -11.00 -15.68 11.39
C ALA A 270 -10.06 -14.62 12.00
N HIS A 271 -9.83 -13.51 11.28
CA HIS A 271 -9.03 -12.40 11.78
C HIS A 271 -9.73 -11.63 12.90
N GLU A 272 -11.05 -11.41 12.83
CA GLU A 272 -11.83 -10.85 13.93
C GLU A 272 -11.66 -11.70 15.20
N GLN A 273 -11.86 -13.03 15.11
CA GLN A 273 -11.70 -13.92 16.26
C GLN A 273 -10.28 -13.88 16.84
N ALA A 274 -9.26 -13.75 16.01
CA ALA A 274 -7.89 -13.57 16.47
C ALA A 274 -7.71 -12.24 17.23
N ALA A 275 -8.23 -11.14 16.68
CA ALA A 275 -8.19 -9.83 17.31
C ALA A 275 -8.99 -9.78 18.63
N LEU A 276 -10.14 -10.45 18.69
CA LEU A 276 -10.93 -10.62 19.91
C LEU A 276 -10.15 -11.36 21.01
N ARG A 277 -9.42 -12.41 20.65
CA ARG A 277 -8.57 -13.14 21.61
C ARG A 277 -7.40 -12.32 22.11
N ALA A 278 -6.82 -11.47 21.25
CA ALA A 278 -5.62 -10.70 21.58
C ALA A 278 -5.93 -9.41 22.35
N GLY A 279 -6.94 -8.65 21.93
CA GLY A 279 -7.24 -7.31 22.45
C GLY A 279 -8.68 -7.11 22.96
N GLY A 280 -9.52 -8.15 22.90
CA GLY A 280 -10.92 -8.07 23.30
C GLY A 280 -11.83 -7.33 22.31
N PRO A 281 -13.15 -7.31 22.59
CA PRO A 281 -14.18 -6.79 21.68
C PRO A 281 -14.14 -5.29 21.42
N ARG A 282 -13.44 -4.53 22.27
CA ARG A 282 -13.30 -3.07 22.14
C ARG A 282 -11.96 -2.65 21.51
N SER A 283 -11.13 -3.61 21.10
CA SER A 283 -9.87 -3.28 20.42
C SER A 283 -10.14 -2.68 19.05
N ARG A 284 -9.31 -1.69 18.67
CA ARG A 284 -9.37 -1.08 17.34
C ARG A 284 -9.28 -2.11 16.22
N GLU A 285 -8.50 -3.17 16.43
CA GLU A 285 -8.32 -4.25 15.47
C GLU A 285 -9.59 -5.11 15.32
N ALA A 286 -10.28 -5.47 16.41
CA ALA A 286 -11.54 -6.21 16.31
C ALA A 286 -12.64 -5.38 15.62
N VAL A 287 -12.73 -4.09 15.94
CA VAL A 287 -13.66 -3.16 15.29
C VAL A 287 -13.36 -3.03 13.79
N HIS A 288 -12.09 -2.91 13.41
CA HIS A 288 -11.67 -2.85 12.01
C HIS A 288 -12.07 -4.10 11.23
N TRP A 289 -11.95 -5.30 11.82
CA TRP A 289 -12.39 -6.53 11.16
C TRP A 289 -13.91 -6.65 11.02
N LEU A 290 -14.67 -6.05 11.94
CA LEU A 290 -16.13 -5.92 11.79
C LEU A 290 -16.51 -5.01 10.62
N GLU A 291 -15.77 -3.92 10.39
CA GLU A 291 -15.96 -3.03 9.24
C GLU A 291 -15.73 -3.76 7.92
N VAL A 292 -14.61 -4.48 7.83
CA VAL A 292 -14.26 -5.29 6.65
C VAL A 292 -15.36 -6.32 6.35
N GLN A 293 -15.91 -6.98 7.36
CA GLN A 293 -17.02 -7.93 7.16
C GLN A 293 -18.29 -7.25 6.66
N ALA A 294 -18.62 -6.06 7.17
CA ALA A 294 -19.80 -5.30 6.74
C ALA A 294 -19.67 -4.86 5.26
N ASP A 295 -18.48 -4.44 4.84
CA ASP A 295 -18.17 -4.10 3.45
C ASP A 295 -18.24 -5.31 2.52
N ILE A 296 -17.71 -6.46 2.93
CA ILE A 296 -17.80 -7.71 2.16
C ILE A 296 -19.27 -8.10 1.97
N ALA A 297 -20.10 -7.98 3.01
CA ALA A 297 -21.53 -8.26 2.91
C ALA A 297 -22.23 -7.32 1.91
N TRP A 298 -21.85 -6.04 1.88
CA TRP A 298 -22.37 -5.09 0.90
C TRP A 298 -21.98 -5.48 -0.53
N LEU A 299 -20.69 -5.76 -0.76
CA LEU A 299 -20.18 -6.21 -2.07
C LEU A 299 -20.82 -7.52 -2.54
N ALA A 300 -21.15 -8.40 -1.61
CA ALA A 300 -21.86 -9.65 -1.87
C ALA A 300 -23.36 -9.49 -2.14
N GLY A 301 -23.87 -8.25 -2.22
CA GLY A 301 -25.29 -7.96 -2.46
C GLY A 301 -26.20 -8.31 -1.29
N GLN A 302 -25.69 -8.27 -0.05
CA GLN A 302 -26.41 -8.65 1.17
C GLN A 302 -26.61 -7.43 2.09
N PRO A 303 -27.49 -6.47 1.71
CA PRO A 303 -27.66 -5.21 2.44
C PRO A 303 -28.15 -5.41 3.88
N GLN A 304 -28.91 -6.46 4.17
CA GLN A 304 -29.34 -6.84 5.52
C GLN A 304 -28.14 -7.12 6.43
N ARG A 305 -27.20 -7.93 5.94
CA ARG A 305 -25.99 -8.30 6.69
C ARG A 305 -25.03 -7.12 6.82
N ALA A 306 -24.90 -6.31 5.77
CA ALA A 306 -24.11 -5.09 5.81
C ALA A 306 -24.64 -4.09 6.85
N ALA A 307 -25.96 -3.86 6.86
CA ALA A 307 -26.60 -2.97 7.84
C ALA A 307 -26.39 -3.46 9.28
N ALA A 308 -26.61 -4.76 9.55
CA ALA A 308 -26.34 -5.35 10.87
C ALA A 308 -24.85 -5.22 11.27
N GLY A 309 -23.93 -5.43 10.33
CA GLY A 309 -22.49 -5.28 10.56
C GLY A 309 -22.12 -3.85 10.96
N TRP A 310 -22.57 -2.86 10.20
CA TRP A 310 -22.31 -1.45 10.49
C TRP A 310 -22.96 -0.96 11.79
N ILE A 311 -24.14 -1.49 12.18
CA ILE A 311 -24.72 -1.26 13.51
C ILE A 311 -23.77 -1.77 14.61
N ARG A 312 -23.22 -2.99 14.48
CA ARG A 312 -22.27 -3.55 15.45
C ARG A 312 -20.97 -2.73 15.54
N VAL A 313 -20.46 -2.23 14.41
CA VAL A 313 -19.28 -1.34 14.39
C VAL A 313 -19.56 -0.08 15.22
N ALA A 314 -20.68 0.60 14.95
CA ALA A 314 -21.07 1.81 15.66
C ALA A 314 -21.23 1.58 17.17
N VAL A 315 -21.92 0.49 17.57
CA VAL A 315 -22.07 0.09 18.98
C VAL A 315 -20.70 -0.16 19.63
N SER A 316 -19.80 -0.88 18.94
CA SER A 316 -18.48 -1.22 19.48
C SER A 316 -17.60 0.00 19.69
N ARG A 317 -17.63 0.97 18.76
CA ARG A 317 -16.88 2.25 18.87
C ARG A 317 -17.40 3.11 20.01
N LEU A 318 -18.71 3.25 20.14
CA LEU A 318 -19.32 3.98 21.26
C LEU A 318 -19.00 3.31 22.61
N ALA A 319 -19.08 1.97 22.68
CA ALA A 319 -18.71 1.21 23.88
C ALA A 319 -17.21 1.28 24.22
N ALA A 320 -16.35 1.55 23.23
CA ALA A 320 -14.94 1.84 23.43
C ALA A 320 -14.65 3.27 23.94
N GLY A 321 -15.69 4.11 24.08
CA GLY A 321 -15.58 5.47 24.57
C GLY A 321 -15.29 6.52 23.49
N GLU A 322 -15.42 6.17 22.21
CA GLU A 322 -15.30 7.15 21.11
C GLU A 322 -16.46 8.15 21.17
N ALA A 323 -16.16 9.43 20.92
CA ALA A 323 -17.16 10.49 20.91
C ALA A 323 -18.16 10.30 19.75
N ALA A 324 -19.44 10.60 20.00
CA ALA A 324 -20.52 10.42 19.03
C ALA A 324 -20.36 11.28 17.75
N ASP A 325 -19.63 12.40 17.86
CA ASP A 325 -19.31 13.30 16.75
C ASP A 325 -17.97 12.98 16.06
N SER A 326 -17.26 11.95 16.52
CA SER A 326 -16.03 11.48 15.86
C SER A 326 -16.32 11.03 14.43
N ALA A 327 -15.37 11.29 13.53
CA ALA A 327 -15.51 10.97 12.11
C ALA A 327 -15.83 9.48 11.88
N GLU A 328 -15.25 8.61 12.70
CA GLU A 328 -15.39 7.16 12.59
C GLU A 328 -16.77 6.66 13.03
N VAL A 329 -17.28 7.15 14.16
CA VAL A 329 -18.64 6.82 14.62
C VAL A 329 -19.68 7.37 13.65
N VAL A 330 -19.50 8.60 13.17
CA VAL A 330 -20.36 9.20 12.13
C VAL A 330 -20.37 8.35 10.87
N LEU A 331 -19.21 7.91 10.39
CA LEU A 331 -19.09 7.05 9.22
C LEU A 331 -19.83 5.71 9.41
N ALA A 332 -19.59 5.01 10.52
CA ALA A 332 -20.19 3.71 10.79
C ALA A 332 -21.72 3.80 10.84
N VAL A 333 -22.22 4.84 11.52
CA VAL A 333 -23.65 5.11 11.63
C VAL A 333 -24.18 5.45 10.24
N ASP A 334 -23.59 6.37 9.47
CA ASP A 334 -24.03 6.69 8.10
C ASP A 334 -24.05 5.48 7.16
N GLN A 335 -23.06 4.59 7.23
CA GLN A 335 -23.04 3.35 6.45
C GLN A 335 -24.15 2.38 6.85
N ALA A 336 -24.44 2.24 8.16
CA ALA A 336 -25.56 1.44 8.64
C ALA A 336 -26.90 1.92 8.06
N HIS A 337 -27.14 3.24 8.07
CA HIS A 337 -28.34 3.82 7.46
C HIS A 337 -28.35 3.64 5.95
N HIS A 338 -27.23 3.85 5.27
CA HIS A 338 -27.13 3.62 3.83
C HIS A 338 -27.51 2.18 3.45
N CYS A 339 -26.97 1.19 4.17
CA CYS A 339 -27.27 -0.21 3.94
C CYS A 339 -28.72 -0.55 4.28
N TRP A 340 -29.24 -0.02 5.39
CA TRP A 340 -30.62 -0.21 5.83
C TRP A 340 -31.64 0.26 4.80
N LEU A 341 -31.37 1.38 4.11
CA LEU A 341 -32.26 1.88 3.04
C LEU A 341 -32.41 0.90 1.87
N ARG A 342 -31.49 -0.06 1.71
CA ARG A 342 -31.49 -1.10 0.67
C ARG A 342 -32.01 -2.45 1.14
N VAL A 343 -32.40 -2.59 2.41
CA VAL A 343 -33.04 -3.81 2.89
C VAL A 343 -34.44 -3.91 2.29
N VAL A 344 -34.65 -4.99 1.53
CA VAL A 344 -35.92 -5.25 0.81
C VAL A 344 -36.95 -5.91 1.72
N GLU A 345 -36.50 -6.84 2.58
CA GLU A 345 -37.37 -7.61 3.47
C GLU A 345 -37.95 -6.72 4.59
N PRO A 346 -39.27 -6.46 4.61
CA PRO A 346 -39.86 -5.44 5.51
C PRO A 346 -39.69 -5.73 6.99
N VAL A 347 -39.81 -6.99 7.41
CA VAL A 347 -39.64 -7.38 8.83
C VAL A 347 -38.19 -7.19 9.27
N ALA A 348 -37.23 -7.62 8.42
CA ALA A 348 -35.81 -7.44 8.70
C ALA A 348 -35.40 -5.95 8.69
N ALA A 349 -35.96 -5.15 7.77
CA ALA A 349 -35.78 -3.70 7.78
C ALA A 349 -36.29 -3.11 9.10
N ARG A 350 -37.44 -3.56 9.61
CA ARG A 350 -37.97 -3.03 10.86
C ARG A 350 -37.05 -3.30 12.04
N LEU A 351 -36.65 -4.55 12.23
CA LEU A 351 -35.76 -4.95 13.33
C LEU A 351 -34.44 -4.18 13.32
N LEU A 352 -33.78 -4.11 12.16
CA LEU A 352 -32.53 -3.35 12.01
C LEU A 352 -32.73 -1.84 12.20
N GLY A 353 -33.90 -1.32 11.81
CA GLY A 353 -34.25 0.08 12.01
C GLY A 353 -34.45 0.41 13.49
N GLU A 354 -35.07 -0.49 14.27
CA GLU A 354 -35.24 -0.34 15.71
C GLU A 354 -33.88 -0.35 16.44
N GLU A 355 -32.92 -1.18 15.99
CA GLU A 355 -31.54 -1.16 16.50
C GLU A 355 -30.76 0.10 16.09
N LEU A 356 -30.99 0.62 14.89
CA LEU A 356 -30.27 1.78 14.34
C LEU A 356 -30.79 3.13 14.89
N GLU A 357 -32.06 3.20 15.31
CA GLU A 357 -32.69 4.43 15.80
C GLU A 357 -31.94 5.12 16.96
N PRO A 358 -31.55 4.41 18.04
CA PRO A 358 -30.81 5.05 19.13
C PRO A 358 -29.45 5.59 18.69
N LEU A 359 -28.77 4.88 17.77
CA LEU A 359 -27.51 5.33 17.17
C LEU A 359 -27.71 6.60 16.34
N ARG A 360 -28.79 6.67 15.55
CA ARG A 360 -29.12 7.87 14.76
C ARG A 360 -29.51 9.06 15.63
N ARG A 361 -30.15 8.81 16.78
CA ARG A 361 -30.47 9.86 17.76
C ARG A 361 -29.20 10.44 18.38
N ALA A 362 -28.22 9.58 18.72
CA ALA A 362 -26.93 10.01 19.23
C ALA A 362 -26.07 10.70 18.15
N VAL A 363 -26.24 10.32 16.89
CA VAL A 363 -25.49 10.82 15.74
C VAL A 363 -26.45 11.32 14.65
N PRO A 364 -27.06 12.50 14.82
CA PRO A 364 -28.12 13.00 13.93
C PRO A 364 -27.64 13.29 12.50
N GLY A 365 -26.33 13.33 12.27
CA GLY A 365 -25.72 13.65 10.98
C GLY A 365 -25.75 15.14 10.66
N ARG A 366 -25.09 15.55 9.57
CA ARG A 366 -24.93 16.97 9.20
C ARG A 366 -26.15 17.60 8.53
N ARG A 367 -27.18 16.81 8.19
CA ARG A 367 -28.37 17.29 7.47
C ARG A 367 -29.58 17.38 8.40
N PRO A 368 -30.16 18.57 8.59
CA PRO A 368 -31.44 18.72 9.28
C PRO A 368 -32.52 17.84 8.60
N GLY A 369 -33.34 17.12 9.38
CA GLY A 369 -34.44 16.30 8.86
C GLY A 369 -34.11 14.84 8.54
N ALA A 370 -32.83 14.43 8.57
CA ALA A 370 -32.44 13.05 8.24
C ALA A 370 -32.97 12.02 9.27
N LEU A 371 -33.02 12.40 10.55
CA LEU A 371 -33.56 11.58 11.63
C LEU A 371 -35.09 11.46 11.54
N GLU A 372 -35.79 12.54 11.18
CA GLU A 372 -37.23 12.55 10.97
C GLU A 372 -37.62 11.66 9.79
N ALA A 373 -36.93 11.78 8.64
CA ALA A 373 -37.14 10.93 7.48
C ALA A 373 -36.88 9.44 7.78
N PHE A 374 -35.84 9.17 8.56
CA PHE A 374 -35.54 7.83 9.06
C PHE A 374 -36.69 7.28 9.92
N ARG A 375 -37.16 8.04 10.91
CA ARG A 375 -38.27 7.64 11.81
C ARG A 375 -39.58 7.44 11.05
N GLN A 376 -39.88 8.28 10.07
CA GLN A 376 -41.07 8.14 9.21
C GLN A 376 -41.03 6.83 8.42
N ARG A 377 -39.88 6.50 7.80
CA ARG A 377 -39.73 5.21 7.11
C ARG A 377 -39.86 4.03 8.08
N LEU A 378 -39.24 4.10 9.25
CA LEU A 378 -39.31 3.04 10.25
C LEU A 378 -40.75 2.80 10.75
N ALA A 379 -41.51 3.87 10.98
CA ALA A 379 -42.92 3.79 11.37
C ALA A 379 -43.81 3.16 10.27
N GLY A 380 -43.43 3.31 9.00
CA GLY A 380 -44.13 2.70 7.87
C GLY A 380 -43.82 1.22 7.63
N LEU A 381 -42.90 0.60 8.37
CA LEU A 381 -42.57 -0.82 8.24
C LEU A 381 -43.48 -1.70 9.13
N PRO A 382 -43.92 -2.87 8.64
CA PRO A 382 -44.86 -3.73 9.34
C PRO A 382 -44.26 -4.28 10.65
N VAL A 383 -45.06 -4.30 11.71
CA VAL A 383 -44.71 -4.95 12.97
C VAL A 383 -44.82 -6.46 12.77
N GLY A 384 -43.74 -7.22 13.00
CA GLY A 384 -43.78 -8.67 12.88
C GLY A 384 -44.79 -9.27 13.86
N GLN A 385 -45.82 -9.94 13.35
CA GLN A 385 -46.64 -10.82 14.19
C GLN A 385 -45.80 -12.05 14.50
N SER A 386 -45.34 -12.19 15.74
CA SER A 386 -44.83 -13.45 16.27
C SER A 386 -45.92 -14.50 16.05
N GLY A 387 -45.63 -15.52 15.25
CA GLY A 387 -46.57 -16.59 14.95
C GLY A 387 -47.11 -17.21 16.24
N HIS A 388 -48.39 -16.96 16.50
CA HIS A 388 -49.19 -17.80 17.37
C HIS A 388 -49.27 -19.17 16.68
N VAL A 389 -48.47 -20.13 17.14
CA VAL A 389 -48.77 -21.55 16.91
C VAL A 389 -49.92 -21.87 17.85
N SER A 390 -51.13 -21.90 17.30
CA SER A 390 -52.32 -22.48 17.91
C SER A 390 -52.89 -23.50 16.93
N GLY A 391 -52.97 -24.76 17.35
CA GLY A 391 -53.64 -25.85 16.63
C GLY A 391 -52.74 -27.04 16.37
#